data_AF-A0A7S3ZAH2-F1
#
_entry.id   AF-A0A7S3ZAH2-F1
#
_cell.length_a   1.000
_cell.length_b   1.000
_cell.length_c   1.000
_cell.angle_alpha   90.00
_cell.angle_beta   90.00
_cell.angle_gamma   90.00
#
_symmetry.space_group_name_H-M   'P 1'
#
loop_
_entity.id
_entity.type
_entity.pdbx_description
1 polymer ?
#
loop_
_entity_poly.entity_id
_entity_poly.type
_entity_poly.pdbx_seq_one_letter_code
_entity_poly.pdbx_strand_id
1 'polypeptide(L)'
;KQVPFVVYENAREISGRHICDKRRSTSEIKKEFPELDFAHIKGEEDTMWTEEREDYAHLVQRVYDFMIEIGKRPEKVIGIASHSTWLLTMFNCVLTPQDNSLKQWF
;
A
#
# COMPACT_ATOMS: atom_id res chain seq x y z
N LYS A 1 -23.66 -7.59 -5.04
CA LYS A 1 -22.82 -7.27 -3.86
C LYS A 1 -21.84 -6.19 -4.30
N GLN A 2 -21.74 -5.08 -3.58
CA GLN A 2 -20.73 -4.05 -3.84
C GLN A 2 -19.40 -4.53 -3.26
N VAL A 3 -18.31 -4.42 -4.02
CA VAL A 3 -16.95 -4.72 -3.53
C VAL A 3 -16.48 -3.50 -2.74
N PRO A 4 -16.10 -3.64 -1.46
CA PRO A 4 -15.61 -2.51 -0.68
C PRO A 4 -14.22 -2.09 -1.15
N PHE A 5 -13.98 -0.78 -1.20
CA PHE A 5 -12.64 -0.22 -1.39
C PHE A 5 -12.08 0.15 -0.03
N VAL A 6 -11.02 -0.53 0.39
CA VAL A 6 -10.41 -0.37 1.71
C VAL A 6 -9.06 0.30 1.54
N VAL A 7 -8.80 1.36 2.31
CA VAL A 7 -7.58 2.16 2.24
C VAL A 7 -6.55 1.62 3.23
N TYR A 8 -5.36 1.27 2.72
CA TYR A 8 -4.24 0.77 3.51
C TYR A 8 -2.98 1.62 3.28
N GLU A 9 -2.36 2.13 4.35
CA GLU A 9 -1.12 2.90 4.22
C GLU A 9 0.04 2.03 3.72
N ASN A 10 0.05 0.74 4.06
CA ASN A 10 1.11 -0.17 3.65
C ASN A 10 1.13 -0.49 2.14
N ALA A 11 0.09 -0.12 1.38
CA ALA A 11 0.03 -0.25 -0.07
C ALA A 11 0.52 1.01 -0.83
N ARG A 12 0.99 2.04 -0.11
CA ARG A 12 1.56 3.26 -0.71
C ARG A 12 2.91 2.99 -1.36
N GLU A 13 3.29 3.85 -2.31
CA GLU A 13 4.64 3.86 -2.89
C GLU A 13 5.72 4.07 -1.82
N ILE A 14 7.00 3.98 -2.21
CA ILE A 14 8.11 4.46 -1.39
C ILE A 14 7.82 5.88 -0.89
N SER A 15 7.82 6.04 0.44
CA SER A 15 7.45 7.29 1.10
C SER A 15 8.68 8.14 1.48
N GLY A 16 8.43 9.40 1.85
CA GLY A 16 9.42 10.35 2.35
C GLY A 16 10.23 11.07 1.29
N ARG A 17 11.00 12.09 1.71
CA ARG A 17 11.80 13.05 0.91
C ARG A 17 11.00 13.92 -0.06
N HIS A 18 10.06 13.36 -0.81
CA HIS A 18 9.26 14.07 -1.79
C HIS A 18 7.90 14.41 -1.18
N ILE A 19 7.58 15.70 -1.11
CA ILE A 19 6.36 16.19 -0.46
C ILE A 19 5.07 15.68 -1.14
N CYS A 20 5.13 15.33 -2.44
CA CYS A 20 4.01 14.74 -3.16
C CYS A 20 3.60 13.37 -2.62
N ASP A 21 4.49 12.68 -1.90
CA ASP A 21 4.21 11.38 -1.31
C ASP A 21 3.53 11.51 0.06
N LYS A 22 3.49 12.72 0.64
CA LYS A 22 2.84 12.99 1.91
C LYS A 22 1.32 12.98 1.73
N ARG A 23 0.65 12.12 2.48
CA ARG A 23 -0.80 12.03 2.54
C ARG A 23 -1.35 13.31 3.20
N ARG A 24 -2.44 13.86 2.64
CA ARG A 24 -3.25 14.89 3.30
C ARG A 24 -3.92 14.32 4.55
N SER A 25 -4.49 15.19 5.38
CA SER A 25 -5.13 14.74 6.61
C SER A 25 -6.28 13.77 6.34
N THR A 26 -6.52 12.85 7.27
CA THR A 26 -7.54 11.81 7.10
C THR A 26 -8.94 12.41 6.96
N SER A 27 -9.23 13.53 7.65
CA SER A 27 -10.50 14.23 7.53
C SER A 27 -10.71 14.89 6.17
N GLU A 28 -9.66 15.40 5.52
CA GLU A 28 -9.75 15.97 4.17
C GLU A 28 -10.04 14.90 3.13
N ILE A 29 -9.28 13.81 3.12
CA ILE A 29 -9.46 12.73 2.13
C ILE A 29 -10.80 12.01 2.31
N LYS A 30 -11.30 11.86 3.56
CA LYS A 30 -12.63 11.30 3.83
C LYS A 30 -13.77 12.15 3.28
N LYS A 31 -13.61 13.48 3.25
CA LYS A 31 -14.63 14.39 2.67
C LYS A 31 -14.69 14.25 1.15
N GLU A 32 -13.55 14.02 0.51
CA GLU A 32 -13.46 13.87 -0.95
C GLU A 32 -13.87 12.48 -1.43
N PHE A 33 -13.60 11.44 -0.64
CA PHE A 33 -13.87 10.04 -0.98
C PHE A 33 -14.67 9.33 0.12
N PRO A 34 -15.91 9.77 0.39
CA PRO A 34 -16.73 9.23 1.50
C PRO A 34 -17.13 7.76 1.34
N GLU A 35 -17.01 7.20 0.15
CA GLU A 35 -17.32 5.81 -0.18
C GLU A 35 -16.21 4.81 0.18
N LEU A 36 -14.99 5.30 0.46
CA LEU A 36 -13.84 4.46 0.81
C LEU A 36 -13.83 4.13 2.31
N ASP A 37 -13.39 2.91 2.64
CA ASP A 37 -13.21 2.47 4.01
C ASP A 37 -11.80 2.82 4.51
N PHE A 38 -11.72 3.75 5.47
CA PHE A 38 -10.49 4.20 6.10
C PHE A 38 -10.23 3.55 7.47
N ALA A 39 -10.91 2.45 7.82
CA ALA A 39 -10.78 1.81 9.13
C ALA A 39 -9.33 1.38 9.49
N HIS A 40 -8.47 1.19 8.49
CA HIS A 40 -7.06 0.82 8.67
C HIS A 40 -6.11 2.02 8.81
N ILE A 41 -6.59 3.27 8.67
CA ILE A 41 -5.81 4.48 8.91
C ILE A 41 -5.88 4.85 10.40
N LYS A 42 -4.73 4.93 11.07
CA LYS A 42 -4.67 5.10 12.53
C LYS A 42 -4.55 6.55 13.01
N GLY A 43 -4.19 7.49 12.14
CA GLY A 43 -3.91 8.88 12.52
C GLY A 43 -4.58 9.90 11.60
N GLU A 44 -4.71 11.13 12.08
CA GLU A 44 -5.16 12.25 11.25
C GLU A 44 -4.05 12.64 10.26
N GLU A 45 -2.86 12.90 10.79
CA GLU A 45 -1.67 13.26 10.04
C GLU A 45 -0.95 12.04 9.45
N ASP A 46 -0.13 12.27 8.42
CA ASP A 46 0.72 11.26 7.83
C ASP A 46 1.98 11.02 8.66
N THR A 47 2.00 9.93 9.42
CA THR A 47 3.16 9.51 10.23
C THR A 47 4.16 8.66 9.46
N MET A 48 3.81 8.21 8.24
CA MET A 48 4.67 7.38 7.40
C MET A 48 5.63 8.22 6.54
N TRP A 49 5.29 9.49 6.29
CA TRP A 49 6.15 10.39 5.53
C TRP A 49 7.20 11.04 6.44
N THR A 50 8.46 11.01 6.01
CA THR A 50 9.62 11.60 6.69
C THR A 50 10.44 12.45 5.71
N GLU A 51 11.32 13.30 6.24
CA GLU A 51 12.28 14.04 5.41
C GLU A 51 13.26 13.11 4.67
N GLU A 52 13.57 11.96 5.28
CA GLU A 52 14.36 10.90 4.65
C GLU A 52 13.49 10.01 3.75
N ARG A 53 14.08 9.52 2.67
CA ARG A 53 13.43 8.54 1.77
C ARG A 53 13.41 7.19 2.45
N GLU A 54 12.27 6.49 2.38
CA GLU A 54 12.16 5.10 2.80
C GLU A 54 13.19 4.23 2.06
N ASP A 55 13.95 3.44 2.82
CA ASP A 55 14.91 2.51 2.25
C ASP A 55 14.24 1.25 1.70
N TYR A 56 14.92 0.56 0.77
CA TYR A 56 14.36 -0.63 0.13
C TYR A 56 14.16 -1.80 1.08
N ALA A 57 14.96 -1.94 2.14
CA ALA A 57 14.78 -3.02 3.10
C ALA A 57 13.50 -2.82 3.93
N HIS A 58 13.23 -1.58 4.34
CA HIS A 58 12.00 -1.19 5.00
C HIS A 58 10.79 -1.36 4.07
N LEU A 59 10.90 -0.97 2.79
CA LEU A 59 9.85 -1.22 1.80
C LEU A 59 9.55 -2.72 1.65
N VAL A 60 10.57 -3.57 1.50
CA VAL A 60 10.40 -5.03 1.40
C VAL A 60 9.69 -5.58 2.62
N GLN A 61 10.10 -5.16 3.82
CA GLN A 61 9.47 -5.60 5.07
C GLN A 61 8.01 -5.14 5.14
N ARG A 62 7.72 -3.89 4.79
CA ARG A 62 6.35 -3.35 4.76
C ARG A 62 5.45 -4.08 3.78
N VAL A 63 5.95 -4.38 2.58
CA VAL A 63 5.21 -5.16 1.57
C VAL A 63 4.97 -6.58 2.08
N TYR A 64 5.97 -7.22 2.70
CA TYR A 64 5.83 -8.55 3.30
C TYR A 64 4.74 -8.57 4.39
N ASP A 65 4.79 -7.63 5.34
CA ASP A 65 3.82 -7.55 6.44
C ASP A 65 2.41 -7.30 5.92
N PHE A 66 2.26 -6.45 4.90
CA PHE A 66 0.99 -6.24 4.21
C PHE A 66 0.47 -7.53 3.57
N MET A 67 1.30 -8.28 2.85
CA MET A 67 0.87 -9.54 2.23
C MET A 67 0.47 -10.60 3.27
N ILE A 68 1.13 -10.63 4.43
CA ILE A 68 0.73 -11.48 5.55
C ILE A 68 -0.62 -11.05 6.14
N GLU A 69 -0.88 -9.75 6.27
CA GLU A 69 -2.18 -9.23 6.72
C GLU A 69 -3.30 -9.57 5.73
N ILE A 70 -3.07 -9.33 4.44
CA ILE A 70 -4.03 -9.65 3.38
C ILE A 70 -4.28 -11.16 3.29
N GLY A 71 -3.26 -12.00 3.49
CA GLY A 71 -3.41 -13.47 3.50
C GLY A 71 -4.28 -14.02 4.63
N LYS A 72 -4.55 -13.24 5.68
CA LYS A 72 -5.46 -13.63 6.78
C LYS A 72 -6.92 -13.32 6.50
N ARG A 73 -7.20 -12.57 5.43
CA ARG A 73 -8.54 -12.13 5.09
C ARG A 73 -9.39 -13.30 4.53
N PRO A 74 -10.71 -13.33 4.79
CA PRO A 74 -11.58 -14.41 4.33
C PRO A 74 -11.95 -14.34 2.83
N GLU A 75 -11.69 -13.20 2.16
CA GLU A 75 -11.99 -13.02 0.75
C GLU A 75 -11.12 -13.92 -0.14
N LYS A 76 -11.76 -14.61 -1.12
CA LYS A 76 -11.05 -15.51 -2.05
C LYS A 76 -10.29 -14.79 -3.15
N VAL A 77 -10.72 -13.58 -3.50
CA VAL A 77 -10.16 -12.75 -4.56
C VAL A 77 -10.09 -11.33 -4.02
N ILE A 78 -8.88 -10.77 -4.05
CA ILE A 78 -8.58 -9.43 -3.54
C ILE A 78 -7.85 -8.67 -4.66
N GLY A 79 -8.35 -7.50 -5.02
CA GLY A 79 -7.65 -6.56 -5.89
C GLY A 79 -6.80 -5.61 -5.04
N ILE A 80 -5.52 -5.46 -5.39
CA ILE A 80 -4.62 -4.50 -4.76
C ILE A 80 -4.25 -3.46 -5.82
N ALA A 81 -4.53 -2.19 -5.54
CA ALA A 81 -4.10 -1.06 -6.34
C ALA A 81 -2.91 -0.38 -5.65
N SER A 82 -1.78 -0.26 -6.35
CA SER A 82 -0.55 0.31 -5.80
C SER A 82 0.29 0.95 -6.94
N HIS A 83 1.57 1.19 -6.68
CA HIS A 83 2.51 1.93 -7.52
C HIS A 83 3.64 1.02 -8.01
N SER A 84 4.41 1.49 -8.99
CA SER A 84 5.40 0.66 -9.69
C SER A 84 6.46 0.07 -8.77
N THR A 85 7.07 0.85 -7.86
CA THR A 85 8.18 0.33 -7.04
C THR A 85 7.67 -0.65 -5.98
N TRP A 86 6.52 -0.35 -5.40
CA TRP A 86 5.82 -1.26 -4.51
C TRP A 86 5.47 -2.59 -5.20
N LEU A 87 4.89 -2.56 -6.40
CA LEU A 87 4.52 -3.76 -7.16
C LEU A 87 5.75 -4.57 -7.59
N LEU A 88 6.81 -3.89 -8.06
CA LEU A 88 8.09 -4.53 -8.38
C LEU A 88 8.67 -5.25 -7.16
N THR A 89 8.64 -4.59 -6.00
CA THR A 89 9.11 -5.18 -4.74
C THR A 89 8.27 -6.39 -4.34
N MET A 90 6.95 -6.29 -4.46
CA MET A 90 6.04 -7.39 -4.18
C MET A 90 6.36 -8.61 -5.05
N PHE A 91 6.46 -8.45 -6.37
CA PHE A 91 6.66 -9.57 -7.29
C PHE A 91 8.10 -10.13 -7.30
N ASN A 92 9.12 -9.29 -7.03
CA ASN A 92 10.51 -9.70 -7.13
C ASN A 92 11.16 -10.08 -5.79
N CYS A 93 10.73 -9.48 -4.68
CA CYS A 93 11.38 -9.64 -3.38
C CYS A 93 10.52 -10.37 -2.34
N VAL A 94 9.19 -10.26 -2.43
CA VAL A 94 8.28 -10.79 -1.39
C VAL A 94 7.57 -12.06 -1.83
N LEU A 95 7.07 -12.11 -3.08
CA LEU A 95 6.32 -13.25 -3.59
C LEU A 95 7.18 -14.13 -4.50
N THR A 96 6.80 -15.41 -4.55
CA THR A 96 7.21 -16.33 -5.62
C THR A 96 6.00 -16.53 -6.54
N PRO A 97 5.80 -15.67 -7.56
CA PRO A 97 4.67 -15.81 -8.47
C PRO A 97 4.78 -17.10 -9.28
N GLN A 98 3.63 -17.72 -9.58
CA GLN A 98 3.59 -18.90 -10.46
C GLN A 98 3.95 -18.52 -11.90
N ASP A 99 3.56 -17.33 -12.33
CA ASP A 99 3.94 -16.75 -13.62
C ASP A 99 5.09 -15.75 -13.44
N ASN A 100 6.27 -16.10 -13.98
CA ASN A 100 7.45 -15.25 -13.90
C ASN A 100 7.36 -13.99 -14.78
N SER A 101 6.42 -13.89 -15.74
CA SER A 101 6.25 -12.67 -16.51
C SER A 101 5.82 -11.48 -15.63
N LEU A 102 5.15 -11.76 -14.50
CA LEU A 102 4.73 -10.75 -13.53
C LEU A 102 5.91 -10.00 -12.89
N LYS A 103 7.10 -10.61 -12.88
CA LYS A 103 8.34 -9.96 -12.40
C LYS A 103 8.89 -8.91 -13.36
N GLN A 104 8.47 -8.95 -14.63
CA GLN A 104 8.98 -8.10 -15.72
C GLN A 104 8.09 -6.89 -16.01
N TRP A 105 6.91 -6.83 -15.39
CA TRP A 105 6.01 -5.69 -15.56
C TRP A 105 6.53 -4.53 -14.70
N PHE A 106 6.36 -3.31 -15.23
CA PHE A 106 6.74 -1.99 -14.67
C PHE A 106 8.19 -1.53 -14.95
#